data_AF-A0A8T6H1C1-F1
#
_entry.id   AF-A0A8T6H1C1-F1
#
_cell.length_a   1.000
_cell.length_b   1.000
_cell.length_c   1.000
_cell.angle_alpha   90.00
_cell.angle_beta   90.00
_cell.angle_gamma   90.00
#
_symmetry.space_group_name_H-M   'P 1'
#
loop_
_entity.id
_entity.type
_entity.pdbx_description
1 polymer ?
#
loop_
_entity_poly.entity_id
_entity_poly.type
_entity_poly.pdbx_seq_one_letter_code
_entity_poly.pdbx_strand_id
1 'polypeptide(L)'
;MINVYLSYAPEDSERAEEVRRILLAQGHRPWADPQFANDDGWRESVEAAILGADALVLLLTATAAQSVAVTYEWSLALGGGVPVFAVVDGAVSAHPRLQSAHRYERAAFGDENHFWDHFVADFKERASAERQVVPEATDEAAEIDLSVMPEEPGYWLVMRRGPLLNQLYRLERDVVNIGRDLANDIVIRDPQVSRYHARLTLHDQVYAIEDLDSSNGTRVNGAQISGRVALNDGDALALGDSILLTYDLVYLD
;
A
#
# COMPACT_ATOMS: atom_id res chain seq x y z
N MET A 1 21.07 11.67 -8.81
CA MET A 1 21.04 11.24 -7.40
C MET A 1 19.60 10.88 -7.10
N ILE A 2 19.33 9.64 -6.69
CA ILE A 2 17.99 9.08 -6.42
C ILE A 2 17.90 8.76 -4.93
N ASN A 3 16.85 9.20 -4.25
CA ASN A 3 16.47 8.80 -2.90
C ASN A 3 15.74 7.47 -3.02
N VAL A 4 16.26 6.45 -2.36
CA VAL A 4 15.80 5.07 -2.51
C VAL A 4 15.30 4.58 -1.17
N TYR A 5 14.09 4.05 -1.13
CA TYR A 5 13.67 3.22 0.00
C TYR A 5 14.07 1.77 -0.26
N LEU A 6 14.85 1.15 0.63
CA LEU A 6 15.25 -0.25 0.52
C LEU A 6 14.36 -1.11 1.42
N SER A 7 13.46 -1.87 0.81
CA SER A 7 12.53 -2.79 1.47
C SER A 7 13.09 -4.21 1.46
N TYR A 8 13.19 -4.84 2.64
CA TYR A 8 13.74 -6.19 2.84
C TYR A 8 13.26 -6.77 4.17
N ALA A 9 13.22 -8.10 4.30
CA ALA A 9 12.95 -8.73 5.59
C ALA A 9 14.20 -8.68 6.50
N PRO A 10 14.09 -8.52 7.83
CA PRO A 10 15.23 -8.41 8.74
C PRO A 10 16.26 -9.55 8.60
N GLU A 11 15.80 -10.75 8.30
CA GLU A 11 16.61 -11.95 8.05
C GLU A 11 17.54 -11.79 6.84
N ASP A 12 17.20 -10.91 5.90
CA ASP A 12 17.95 -10.63 4.68
C ASP A 12 18.89 -9.41 4.81
N SER A 13 19.13 -8.93 6.04
CA SER A 13 19.91 -7.71 6.32
C SER A 13 21.33 -7.71 5.74
N GLU A 14 22.02 -8.85 5.70
CA GLU A 14 23.35 -8.94 5.09
C GLU A 14 23.30 -8.63 3.58
N ARG A 15 22.30 -9.20 2.89
CA ARG A 15 22.07 -8.97 1.46
C ARG A 15 21.57 -7.56 1.20
N ALA A 16 20.70 -7.03 2.05
CA ALA A 16 20.25 -5.65 1.96
C ALA A 16 21.42 -4.66 2.10
N GLU A 17 22.38 -4.91 2.99
CA GLU A 17 23.57 -4.06 3.13
C GLU A 17 24.49 -4.13 1.90
N GLU A 18 24.53 -5.26 1.19
CA GLU A 18 25.18 -5.35 -0.13
C GLU A 18 24.51 -4.43 -1.15
N VAL A 19 23.18 -4.53 -1.31
CA VAL A 19 22.39 -3.66 -2.20
C VAL A 19 22.61 -2.19 -1.86
N ARG A 20 22.57 -1.87 -0.56
CA ARG A 20 22.79 -0.52 -0.05
C ARG A 20 24.18 0.01 -0.42
N ARG A 21 25.23 -0.78 -0.24
CA ARG A 21 26.60 -0.40 -0.64
C ARG A 21 26.72 -0.16 -2.15
N ILE A 22 26.07 -0.99 -2.96
CA ILE A 22 26.04 -0.83 -4.42
C ILE A 22 25.37 0.50 -4.79
N LEU A 23 24.19 0.79 -4.24
CA LEU A 23 23.47 2.04 -4.50
C LEU A 23 24.27 3.28 -4.05
N LEU A 24 24.93 3.21 -2.89
CA LEU A 24 25.82 4.27 -2.39
C LEU A 24 27.01 4.50 -3.32
N ALA A 25 27.67 3.44 -3.81
CA ALA A 25 28.79 3.54 -4.73
C ALA A 25 28.41 4.23 -6.05
N GLN A 26 27.13 4.19 -6.42
CA GLN A 26 26.56 4.83 -7.61
C GLN A 26 26.07 6.28 -7.35
N GLY A 27 26.22 6.78 -6.12
CA GLY A 27 25.83 8.13 -5.73
C GLY A 27 24.33 8.30 -5.47
N HIS A 28 23.61 7.22 -5.17
CA HIS A 28 22.23 7.25 -4.70
C HIS A 28 22.18 7.35 -3.17
N ARG A 29 21.00 7.67 -2.63
CA ARG A 29 20.75 7.80 -1.18
C ARG A 29 19.78 6.70 -0.74
N PRO A 30 20.25 5.47 -0.50
CA PRO A 30 19.43 4.44 0.08
C PRO A 30 19.14 4.76 1.55
N TRP A 31 17.86 4.81 1.87
CA TRP A 31 17.32 4.70 3.21
C TRP A 31 16.91 3.25 3.44
N ALA A 32 17.36 2.69 4.55
CA ALA A 32 17.05 1.35 5.01
C ALA A 32 16.85 1.48 6.51
N ASP A 33 15.76 0.92 7.05
CA ASP A 33 15.43 1.06 8.47
C ASP A 33 16.55 0.44 9.35
N PRO A 34 17.29 1.25 10.12
CA PRO A 34 18.32 0.75 11.02
C PRO A 34 17.70 0.54 12.40
N GLN A 35 17.14 -0.65 12.61
CA GLN A 35 16.65 -1.15 13.89
C GLN A 35 15.32 -0.51 14.33
N PHE A 36 14.27 -1.34 14.38
CA PHE A 36 13.01 -1.08 15.07
C PHE A 36 13.25 -0.40 16.42
N ALA A 37 13.11 0.92 16.45
CA ALA A 37 13.18 1.70 17.67
C ALA A 37 11.82 1.60 18.36
N ASN A 38 11.83 1.09 19.59
CA ASN A 38 10.70 0.93 20.51
C ASN A 38 10.04 2.28 20.90
N ASP A 39 9.52 3.05 19.93
CA ASP A 39 8.83 4.33 20.17
C ASP A 39 7.70 4.56 19.14
N ASP A 40 6.62 5.19 19.59
CA ASP A 40 5.29 5.29 18.96
C ASP A 40 5.23 6.16 17.68
N GLY A 41 6.38 6.45 17.03
CA GLY A 41 6.48 7.32 15.85
C GLY A 41 7.26 6.77 14.65
N TRP A 42 7.78 5.54 14.74
CA TRP A 42 8.63 4.98 13.66
C TRP A 42 7.86 4.77 12.34
N ARG A 43 6.55 4.47 12.41
CA ARG A 43 5.70 4.21 11.22
C ARG A 43 5.47 5.45 10.36
N GLU A 44 5.23 6.61 10.96
CA GLU A 44 5.09 7.88 10.22
C GLU A 44 6.36 8.21 9.42
N SER A 45 7.53 7.86 10.00
CA SER A 45 8.82 8.06 9.36
C SER A 45 9.04 7.11 8.17
N VAL A 46 8.54 5.87 8.25
CA VAL A 46 8.64 4.86 7.20
C VAL A 46 7.74 5.22 6.01
N GLU A 47 6.49 5.59 6.26
CA GLU A 47 5.57 5.98 5.19
C GLU A 47 6.01 7.23 4.47
N ALA A 48 6.41 8.27 5.22
CA ALA A 48 6.97 9.49 4.63
C ALA A 48 8.27 9.20 3.86
N ALA A 49 9.11 8.26 4.34
CA ALA A 49 10.30 7.84 3.63
C ALA A 49 9.97 7.09 2.33
N ILE A 50 8.95 6.22 2.32
CA ILE A 50 8.52 5.48 1.12
C ILE A 50 7.92 6.45 0.10
N LEU A 51 6.92 7.23 0.52
CA LEU A 51 6.18 8.14 -0.37
C LEU A 51 7.04 9.32 -0.82
N GLY A 52 8.03 9.72 -0.03
CA GLY A 52 9.03 10.72 -0.40
C GLY A 52 10.22 10.16 -1.18
N ALA A 53 10.33 8.84 -1.36
CA ALA A 53 11.37 8.25 -2.17
C ALA A 53 11.08 8.43 -3.66
N ASP A 54 12.15 8.54 -4.44
CA ASP A 54 12.05 8.58 -5.89
C ASP A 54 11.82 7.18 -6.49
N ALA A 55 12.21 6.15 -5.73
CA ALA A 55 12.05 4.75 -6.08
C ALA A 55 12.12 3.89 -4.81
N LEU A 56 11.42 2.76 -4.83
CA LEU A 56 11.60 1.69 -3.85
C LEU A 56 12.37 0.54 -4.50
N VAL A 57 13.45 0.09 -3.86
CA VAL A 57 14.13 -1.16 -4.21
C VAL A 57 13.67 -2.23 -3.24
N LEU A 58 13.06 -3.28 -3.78
CA LEU A 58 12.54 -4.42 -3.02
C LEU A 58 13.52 -5.59 -3.18
N LEU A 59 14.09 -6.07 -2.07
CA LEU A 59 14.81 -7.33 -2.05
C LEU A 59 13.82 -8.48 -1.84
N LEU A 60 13.43 -9.15 -2.92
CA LEU A 60 12.42 -10.20 -2.92
C LEU A 60 13.06 -11.59 -2.78
N THR A 61 13.20 -12.04 -1.54
CA THR A 61 13.58 -13.38 -1.11
C THR A 61 12.35 -14.19 -0.67
N ALA A 62 12.54 -15.47 -0.30
CA ALA A 62 11.46 -16.30 0.22
C ALA A 62 10.93 -15.80 1.58
N THR A 63 11.80 -15.22 2.41
CA THR A 63 11.49 -14.58 3.69
C THR A 63 10.76 -13.26 3.48
N ALA A 64 11.26 -12.40 2.58
CA ALA A 64 10.59 -11.16 2.20
C ALA A 64 9.18 -11.38 1.64
N ALA A 65 8.97 -12.44 0.86
CA ALA A 65 7.65 -12.81 0.34
C ALA A 65 6.64 -13.25 1.42
N GLN A 66 7.12 -13.62 2.60
CA GLN A 66 6.29 -13.97 3.77
C GLN A 66 6.18 -12.82 4.78
N SER A 67 6.94 -11.74 4.59
CA SER A 67 6.96 -10.61 5.52
C SER A 67 5.78 -9.66 5.27
N VAL A 68 4.95 -9.47 6.30
CA VAL A 68 3.84 -8.52 6.30
C VAL A 68 4.36 -7.09 6.13
N ALA A 69 5.45 -6.73 6.82
CA ALA A 69 6.06 -5.42 6.71
C ALA A 69 6.55 -5.14 5.28
N VAL A 70 7.29 -6.06 4.67
CA VAL A 70 7.74 -5.91 3.28
C VAL A 70 6.54 -5.79 2.33
N THR A 71 5.51 -6.61 2.56
CA THR A 71 4.25 -6.56 1.80
C THR A 71 3.59 -5.19 1.88
N TYR A 72 3.52 -4.63 3.08
CA TYR A 72 3.01 -3.28 3.29
C TYR A 72 3.82 -2.24 2.51
N GLU A 73 5.14 -2.23 2.66
CA GLU A 73 6.03 -1.23 2.08
C GLU A 73 5.94 -1.17 0.55
N TRP A 74 6.07 -2.30 -0.16
CA TRP A 74 5.98 -2.29 -1.62
C TRP A 74 4.55 -2.00 -2.09
N SER A 75 3.53 -2.39 -1.32
CA SER A 75 2.14 -2.09 -1.67
C SER A 75 1.82 -0.60 -1.53
N LEU A 76 2.37 0.05 -0.50
CA LEU A 76 2.28 1.48 -0.25
C LEU A 76 3.00 2.26 -1.35
N ALA A 77 4.21 1.84 -1.74
CA ALA A 77 4.94 2.45 -2.85
C ALA A 77 4.13 2.40 -4.15
N LEU A 78 3.62 1.23 -4.54
CA LEU A 78 2.79 1.11 -5.75
C LEU A 78 1.52 1.96 -5.67
N GLY A 79 0.84 1.98 -4.51
CA GLY A 79 -0.37 2.77 -4.29
C GLY A 79 -0.12 4.28 -4.31
N GLY A 80 1.05 4.70 -3.82
CA GLY A 80 1.53 6.08 -3.80
C GLY A 80 2.17 6.54 -5.11
N GLY A 81 2.29 5.66 -6.12
CA GLY A 81 2.92 5.97 -7.40
C GLY A 81 4.44 6.06 -7.36
N VAL A 82 5.08 5.44 -6.37
CA VAL A 82 6.53 5.30 -6.27
C VAL A 82 6.94 4.04 -7.04
N PRO A 83 7.84 4.13 -8.04
CA PRO A 83 8.21 2.98 -8.85
C PRO A 83 8.97 1.94 -8.01
N VAL A 84 8.61 0.67 -8.17
CA VAL A 84 9.18 -0.46 -7.43
C VAL A 84 10.14 -1.25 -8.33
N PHE A 85 11.35 -1.47 -7.83
CA PHE A 85 12.42 -2.23 -8.46
C PHE A 85 12.71 -3.49 -7.62
N ALA A 86 12.14 -4.62 -8.03
CA ALA A 86 12.25 -5.89 -7.32
C ALA A 86 13.50 -6.66 -7.78
N VAL A 87 14.50 -6.73 -6.90
CA VAL A 87 15.64 -7.64 -7.01
C VAL A 87 15.22 -8.99 -6.45
N VAL A 88 15.07 -9.99 -7.32
CA VAL A 88 14.58 -11.32 -6.94
C VAL A 88 15.79 -12.21 -6.64
N ASP A 89 15.89 -12.63 -5.39
CA ASP A 89 16.99 -13.48 -4.91
C ASP A 89 16.47 -14.83 -4.43
N GLY A 90 16.60 -15.84 -5.28
CA GLY A 90 16.13 -17.20 -5.05
C GLY A 90 14.85 -17.56 -5.82
N ALA A 91 14.34 -18.77 -5.58
CA ALA A 91 13.12 -19.26 -6.22
C ALA A 91 11.88 -18.74 -5.48
N VAL A 92 11.36 -17.58 -5.89
CA VAL A 92 10.23 -16.90 -5.25
C VAL A 92 9.13 -16.64 -6.27
N SER A 93 7.89 -17.03 -5.94
CA SER A 93 6.72 -16.63 -6.72
C SER A 93 6.33 -15.20 -6.36
N ALA A 94 6.26 -14.32 -7.36
CA ALA A 94 5.88 -12.94 -7.14
C ALA A 94 4.38 -12.83 -6.83
N HIS A 95 4.03 -11.98 -5.87
CA HIS A 95 2.64 -11.60 -5.65
C HIS A 95 2.06 -10.95 -6.93
N PRO A 96 0.79 -11.24 -7.34
CA PRO A 96 0.20 -10.69 -8.57
C PRO A 96 0.24 -9.15 -8.67
N ARG A 97 0.17 -8.44 -7.54
CA ARG A 97 0.27 -6.96 -7.52
C ARG A 97 1.66 -6.43 -7.89
N LEU A 98 2.70 -7.25 -7.86
CA LEU A 98 4.04 -6.86 -8.30
C LEU A 98 4.22 -6.96 -9.83
N GLN A 99 3.18 -7.26 -10.60
CA GLN A 99 3.25 -7.30 -12.07
C GLN A 99 3.67 -5.96 -12.70
N SER A 100 3.37 -4.84 -12.05
CA SER A 100 3.78 -3.50 -12.49
C SER A 100 5.17 -3.08 -12.01
N ALA A 101 5.84 -3.89 -11.18
CA ALA A 101 7.19 -3.60 -10.71
C ALA A 101 8.25 -3.99 -11.75
N HIS A 102 9.36 -3.27 -11.80
CA HIS A 102 10.54 -3.66 -12.57
C HIS A 102 11.20 -4.84 -11.87
N ARG A 103 11.28 -6.00 -12.54
CA ARG A 103 11.80 -7.23 -11.94
C ARG A 103 13.18 -7.59 -12.49
N TYR A 104 14.09 -7.94 -11.59
CA TYR A 104 15.47 -8.36 -11.90
C TYR A 104 15.74 -9.71 -11.26
N GLU A 105 15.70 -10.76 -12.07
CA GLU A 105 15.90 -12.15 -11.64
C GLU A 105 17.40 -12.44 -11.52
N ARG A 106 17.95 -12.49 -10.30
CA ARG A 106 19.39 -12.73 -10.11
C ARG A 106 19.85 -14.06 -10.72
N ALA A 107 18.99 -15.08 -10.60
CA ALA A 107 19.24 -16.42 -11.15
C ALA A 107 19.32 -16.46 -12.69
N ALA A 108 18.93 -15.39 -13.40
CA ALA A 108 19.06 -15.29 -14.84
C ALA A 108 20.50 -14.95 -15.30
N PHE A 109 21.40 -14.60 -14.38
CA PHE A 109 22.77 -14.20 -14.67
C PHE A 109 23.77 -15.28 -14.24
N GLY A 110 24.85 -15.44 -15.03
CA GLY A 110 25.89 -16.43 -14.77
C GLY A 110 26.86 -16.06 -13.64
N ASP A 111 26.93 -14.78 -13.29
CA ASP A 111 27.69 -14.27 -12.15
C ASP A 111 27.06 -12.97 -11.60
N GLU A 112 27.45 -12.67 -10.37
CA GLU A 112 26.89 -11.61 -9.55
C GLU A 112 27.29 -10.21 -10.02
N ASN A 113 28.48 -10.04 -10.58
CA ASN A 113 28.95 -8.73 -11.05
C ASN A 113 28.14 -8.27 -12.25
N HIS A 114 27.92 -9.14 -13.24
CA HIS A 114 27.10 -8.81 -14.40
C HIS A 114 25.65 -8.50 -14.02
N PHE A 115 25.09 -9.19 -13.01
CA PHE A 115 23.77 -8.87 -12.49
C PHE A 115 23.72 -7.45 -11.94
N TRP A 116 24.65 -7.10 -11.06
CA TRP A 116 24.67 -5.78 -10.42
C TRP A 116 24.94 -4.64 -11.41
N ASP A 117 25.84 -4.85 -12.38
CA ASP A 117 26.09 -3.87 -13.45
C ASP A 117 24.83 -3.63 -14.29
N HIS A 118 24.10 -4.69 -14.62
CA HIS A 118 22.84 -4.59 -15.35
C HIS A 118 21.76 -3.87 -14.55
N PHE A 119 21.55 -4.28 -13.29
CA PHE A 119 20.56 -3.69 -12.41
C PHE A 119 20.82 -2.19 -12.23
N VAL A 120 22.05 -1.79 -11.88
CA VAL A 120 22.40 -0.39 -11.64
C VAL A 120 22.19 0.49 -12.87
N ALA A 121 22.59 0.00 -14.05
CA ALA A 121 22.46 0.76 -15.29
C ALA A 121 20.99 1.08 -15.60
N ASP A 122 20.14 0.04 -15.55
CA ASP A 122 18.71 0.17 -15.85
C ASP A 122 17.94 0.91 -14.73
N PHE A 123 18.27 0.64 -13.45
CA PHE A 123 17.70 1.35 -12.29
C PHE A 123 17.89 2.85 -12.41
N LYS A 124 19.11 3.31 -12.72
CA LYS A 124 19.41 4.74 -12.82
C LYS A 124 18.60 5.42 -13.91
N GLU A 125 18.47 4.79 -15.07
CA GLU A 125 17.71 5.31 -16.21
C GLU A 125 16.22 5.41 -15.87
N ARG A 126 15.63 4.31 -15.41
CA ARG A 126 14.19 4.22 -15.11
C ARG A 126 13.78 5.05 -13.92
N ALA A 127 14.50 4.96 -12.80
CA ALA A 127 14.19 5.76 -11.61
C ALA A 127 14.30 7.27 -11.89
N SER A 128 15.14 7.69 -12.84
CA SER A 128 15.20 9.10 -13.26
C SER A 128 14.01 9.51 -14.15
N ALA A 129 13.53 8.60 -15.00
CA ALA A 129 12.43 8.85 -15.94
C ALA A 129 11.05 8.76 -15.28
N GLU A 130 10.90 7.85 -14.32
CA GLU A 130 9.66 7.55 -13.60
C GLU A 130 9.55 8.30 -12.26
N ARG A 131 10.62 9.00 -11.84
CA ARG A 131 10.58 9.87 -10.66
C ARG A 131 9.37 10.79 -10.75
N GLN A 132 8.57 10.80 -9.68
CA GLN A 132 7.42 11.68 -9.59
C GLN A 132 7.84 13.12 -9.87
N VAL A 133 7.20 13.73 -10.87
CA VAL A 133 7.05 15.18 -10.92
C VAL A 133 6.01 15.51 -9.87
N VAL A 134 6.46 15.69 -8.63
CA VAL A 134 5.60 16.14 -7.53
C VAL A 134 4.91 17.42 -8.01
N PRO A 135 3.57 17.47 -8.14
CA PRO A 135 2.88 18.73 -8.32
C PRO A 135 3.24 19.59 -7.12
N GLU A 136 3.70 20.80 -7.37
CA GLU A 136 4.04 21.79 -6.33
C GLU A 136 2.93 21.75 -5.26
N ALA A 137 3.31 21.34 -4.04
CA ALA A 137 2.36 21.11 -2.97
C ALA A 137 1.55 22.39 -2.74
N THR A 138 0.25 22.35 -3.07
CA THR A 138 -0.68 23.34 -2.53
C THR A 138 -0.86 23.01 -1.05
N ASP A 139 -0.71 24.02 -0.20
CA ASP A 139 -0.69 24.03 1.28
C ASP A 139 -1.91 23.40 2.02
N GLU A 140 -2.65 22.47 1.40
CA GLU A 140 -3.77 21.77 2.02
C GLU A 140 -3.62 20.25 1.85
N ALA A 141 -2.53 19.68 2.36
CA ALA A 141 -2.51 18.28 2.76
C ALA A 141 -3.00 18.22 4.21
N ALA A 142 -4.22 17.71 4.41
CA ALA A 142 -4.70 17.36 5.74
C ALA A 142 -3.71 16.36 6.37
N GLU A 143 -3.20 16.70 7.55
CA GLU A 143 -2.40 15.81 8.39
C GLU A 143 -3.15 14.48 8.55
N ILE A 144 -2.51 13.37 8.14
CA ILE A 144 -3.00 12.03 8.40
C ILE A 144 -2.81 11.80 9.91
N ASP A 145 -3.90 11.58 10.64
CA ASP A 145 -3.85 11.14 12.04
C ASP A 145 -3.39 9.67 12.05
N LEU A 146 -2.09 9.46 12.18
CA LEU A 146 -1.41 8.16 12.10
C LEU A 146 -1.51 7.37 13.42
N SER A 147 -2.22 7.89 14.44
CA SER A 147 -2.57 7.14 15.66
C SER A 147 -3.61 6.03 15.44
N VAL A 148 -4.07 5.84 14.20
CA VAL A 148 -5.20 4.97 13.82
C VAL A 148 -4.77 3.70 13.07
N MET A 149 -3.48 3.33 13.01
CA MET A 149 -3.08 2.00 12.48
C MET A 149 -2.99 0.95 13.60
N PRO A 150 -3.56 -0.26 13.44
CA PRO A 150 -3.86 -1.13 14.58
C PRO A 150 -2.66 -1.97 14.99
N GLU A 151 -2.48 -2.10 16.29
CA GLU A 151 -1.58 -3.09 16.90
C GLU A 151 -2.17 -4.51 16.93
N GLU A 152 -3.34 -4.72 16.33
CA GLU A 152 -4.12 -5.96 16.36
C GLU A 152 -4.71 -6.28 14.97
N PRO A 153 -4.86 -7.56 14.59
CA PRO A 153 -5.50 -7.94 13.34
C PRO A 153 -6.88 -7.29 13.20
N GLY A 154 -7.24 -6.85 12.00
CA GLY A 154 -8.49 -6.12 11.83
C GLY A 154 -8.91 -5.88 10.41
N TYR A 155 -10.18 -5.55 10.27
CA TYR A 155 -10.82 -5.21 9.01
C TYR A 155 -10.77 -3.70 8.78
N TRP A 156 -10.39 -3.31 7.56
CA TRP A 156 -10.19 -1.93 7.18
C TRP A 156 -10.97 -1.59 5.93
N LEU A 157 -11.41 -0.33 5.84
CA LEU A 157 -11.67 0.30 4.57
C LEU A 157 -10.61 1.35 4.27
N VAL A 158 -10.07 1.31 3.07
CA VAL A 158 -9.07 2.28 2.58
C VAL A 158 -9.65 3.08 1.44
N MET A 159 -9.70 4.42 1.55
CA MET A 159 -10.20 5.28 0.48
C MET A 159 -9.21 5.34 -0.69
N ARG A 160 -9.54 4.70 -1.81
CA ARG A 160 -8.73 4.72 -3.05
C ARG A 160 -9.16 5.79 -4.04
N ARG A 161 -10.40 6.30 -3.91
CA ARG A 161 -10.92 7.46 -4.65
C ARG A 161 -12.00 8.13 -3.81
N GLY A 162 -11.95 9.46 -3.71
CA GLY A 162 -12.93 10.23 -2.94
C GLY A 162 -12.32 11.49 -2.30
N PRO A 163 -13.06 12.17 -1.40
CA PRO A 163 -12.66 13.45 -0.83
C PRO A 163 -11.44 13.36 0.11
N LEU A 164 -11.18 12.20 0.70
CA LEU A 164 -10.08 11.98 1.65
C LEU A 164 -9.24 10.77 1.18
N LEU A 165 -8.45 10.96 0.13
CA LEU A 165 -7.63 9.89 -0.45
C LEU A 165 -6.71 9.25 0.62
N ASN A 166 -6.62 7.92 0.59
CA ASN A 166 -5.88 7.08 1.53
C ASN A 166 -6.36 7.11 2.99
N GLN A 167 -7.48 7.76 3.30
CA GLN A 167 -8.09 7.67 4.64
C GLN A 167 -8.40 6.21 4.98
N LEU A 168 -8.03 5.83 6.21
CA LEU A 168 -8.20 4.50 6.77
C LEU A 168 -9.38 4.53 7.75
N TYR A 169 -10.24 3.53 7.65
CA TYR A 169 -11.37 3.33 8.56
C TYR A 169 -11.30 1.94 9.16
N ARG A 170 -11.00 1.85 10.46
CA ARG A 170 -11.05 0.59 11.19
C ARG A 170 -12.50 0.14 11.38
N LEU A 171 -12.78 -1.12 11.10
CA LEU A 171 -14.10 -1.71 11.33
C LEU A 171 -14.10 -2.46 12.66
N GLU A 172 -14.49 -1.78 13.72
CA GLU A 172 -14.46 -2.30 15.10
C GLU A 172 -15.84 -2.80 15.60
N ARG A 173 -16.90 -2.58 14.83
CA ARG A 173 -18.28 -2.81 15.27
C ARG A 173 -18.99 -3.82 14.38
N ASP A 174 -19.85 -4.63 14.99
CA ASP A 174 -20.69 -5.59 14.26
C ASP A 174 -21.56 -4.93 13.18
N VAL A 175 -21.91 -3.65 13.37
CA VAL A 175 -22.64 -2.85 12.38
C VAL A 175 -21.93 -1.52 12.19
N VAL A 176 -21.62 -1.19 10.94
CA VAL A 176 -20.99 0.08 10.53
C VAL A 176 -21.81 0.68 9.39
N ASN A 177 -22.37 1.87 9.61
CA ASN A 177 -23.10 2.61 8.60
C ASN A 177 -22.18 3.60 7.87
N ILE A 178 -22.37 3.71 6.57
CA ILE A 178 -21.59 4.58 5.68
C ILE A 178 -22.55 5.54 4.97
N GLY A 179 -22.24 6.84 5.02
CA GLY A 179 -23.04 7.85 4.34
C GLY A 179 -22.47 9.25 4.51
N ARG A 180 -23.11 10.24 3.88
CA ARG A 180 -22.69 11.65 4.02
C ARG A 180 -23.26 12.34 5.25
N ASP A 181 -24.29 11.76 5.87
CA ASP A 181 -24.87 12.30 7.09
C ASP A 181 -23.91 12.06 8.27
N LEU A 182 -23.85 13.01 9.21
CA LEU A 182 -22.97 12.94 10.37
C LEU A 182 -23.40 11.86 11.38
N ALA A 183 -24.60 11.31 11.23
CA ALA A 183 -25.07 10.20 12.05
C ALA A 183 -24.48 8.82 11.67
N ASN A 184 -23.70 8.73 10.59
CA ASN A 184 -23.05 7.48 10.18
C ASN A 184 -21.73 7.26 10.93
N ASP A 185 -21.32 6.00 11.02
CA ASP A 185 -20.03 5.61 11.60
C ASP A 185 -18.87 6.06 10.69
N ILE A 186 -19.03 5.87 9.37
CA ILE A 186 -18.09 6.36 8.36
C ILE A 186 -18.78 7.48 7.57
N VAL A 187 -18.29 8.71 7.77
CA VAL A 187 -18.83 9.90 7.11
C VAL A 187 -18.02 10.25 5.88
N ILE A 188 -18.65 10.17 4.71
CA ILE A 188 -18.04 10.57 3.43
C ILE A 188 -18.81 11.76 2.87
N ARG A 189 -18.24 12.96 2.99
CA ARG A 189 -18.87 14.22 2.55
C ARG A 189 -18.73 14.41 1.03
N ASP A 190 -19.47 13.63 0.27
CA ASP A 190 -19.52 13.71 -1.19
C ASP A 190 -20.97 13.81 -1.69
N PRO A 191 -21.28 14.65 -2.69
CA PRO A 191 -22.65 14.80 -3.21
C PRO A 191 -23.25 13.52 -3.82
N GLN A 192 -22.43 12.59 -4.31
CA GLN A 192 -22.89 11.31 -4.85
C GLN A 192 -23.15 10.26 -3.77
N VAL A 193 -22.69 10.50 -2.53
CA VAL A 193 -22.97 9.63 -1.39
C VAL A 193 -24.33 10.01 -0.79
N SER A 194 -25.14 9.01 -0.48
CA SER A 194 -26.47 9.22 0.11
C SER A 194 -26.33 9.50 1.61
N ARG A 195 -27.36 10.09 2.23
CA ARG A 195 -27.32 10.39 3.67
C ARG A 195 -27.00 9.14 4.48
N TYR A 196 -27.67 8.04 4.15
CA TYR A 196 -27.35 6.68 4.57
C TYR A 196 -27.20 5.89 3.28
N HIS A 197 -25.99 5.47 2.94
CA HIS A 197 -25.69 4.92 1.61
C HIS A 197 -25.52 3.40 1.67
N ALA A 198 -24.67 2.92 2.58
CA ALA A 198 -24.41 1.50 2.72
C ALA A 198 -24.27 1.12 4.20
N ARG A 199 -24.43 -0.17 4.49
CA ARG A 199 -24.18 -0.75 5.81
C ARG A 199 -23.30 -1.98 5.67
N LEU A 200 -22.30 -2.06 6.53
CA LEU A 200 -21.54 -3.26 6.77
C LEU A 200 -22.09 -3.95 8.01
N THR A 201 -22.27 -5.27 7.93
CA THR A 201 -22.65 -6.10 9.07
C THR A 201 -21.70 -7.29 9.16
N LEU A 202 -21.08 -7.47 10.33
CA LEU A 202 -20.23 -8.61 10.66
C LEU A 202 -21.12 -9.84 10.95
N HIS A 203 -20.82 -10.96 10.30
CA HIS A 203 -21.45 -12.24 10.61
C HIS A 203 -20.41 -13.35 10.41
N ASP A 204 -20.24 -14.24 11.39
CA ASP A 204 -19.23 -15.31 11.37
C ASP A 204 -17.82 -14.81 11.00
N GLN A 205 -17.41 -13.68 11.57
CA GLN A 205 -16.13 -13.01 11.28
C GLN A 205 -15.99 -12.47 9.85
N VAL A 206 -17.05 -12.42 9.04
CA VAL A 206 -17.01 -11.83 7.70
C VAL A 206 -17.92 -10.62 7.64
N TYR A 207 -17.39 -9.47 7.24
CA TYR A 207 -18.24 -8.32 6.93
C TYR A 207 -18.96 -8.56 5.62
N ALA A 208 -20.21 -8.15 5.58
CA ALA A 208 -20.98 -8.10 4.37
C ALA A 208 -21.59 -6.72 4.20
N ILE A 209 -21.55 -6.20 2.98
CA ILE A 209 -22.10 -4.91 2.61
C ILE A 209 -23.52 -5.04 2.05
N GLU A 210 -24.38 -4.08 2.36
CA GLU A 210 -25.66 -3.88 1.71
C GLU A 210 -25.85 -2.39 1.37
N ASP A 211 -26.52 -2.13 0.25
CA ASP A 211 -26.95 -0.80 -0.15
C ASP A 211 -28.25 -0.43 0.58
N LEU A 212 -28.34 0.79 1.11
CA LEU A 212 -29.49 1.29 1.87
C LEU A 212 -30.44 2.12 1.00
N ASP A 213 -30.74 1.64 -0.20
CA ASP A 213 -31.56 2.32 -1.22
C ASP A 213 -30.94 3.68 -1.61
N SER A 214 -29.64 3.64 -1.90
CA SER A 214 -28.86 4.83 -2.20
C SER A 214 -29.15 5.34 -3.61
N SER A 215 -29.08 6.66 -3.82
CA SER A 215 -29.44 7.27 -5.11
C SER A 215 -28.54 6.88 -6.28
N ASN A 216 -27.26 6.58 -6.02
CA ASN A 216 -26.27 6.22 -7.05
C ASN A 216 -25.81 4.76 -6.96
N GLY A 217 -26.33 4.01 -5.99
CA GLY A 217 -26.04 2.60 -5.79
C GLY A 217 -24.63 2.30 -5.24
N THR A 218 -24.52 1.09 -4.71
CA THR A 218 -23.26 0.47 -4.28
C THR A 218 -22.83 -0.61 -5.27
N ARG A 219 -21.52 -0.69 -5.56
CA ARG A 219 -20.92 -1.76 -6.37
C ARG A 219 -19.81 -2.45 -5.60
N VAL A 220 -19.71 -3.77 -5.75
CA VAL A 220 -18.60 -4.58 -5.27
C VAL A 220 -17.87 -5.16 -6.47
N ASN A 221 -16.57 -4.91 -6.58
CA ASN A 221 -15.72 -5.32 -7.71
C ASN A 221 -16.30 -4.93 -9.08
N GLY A 222 -16.89 -3.74 -9.15
CA GLY A 222 -17.52 -3.19 -10.36
C GLY A 222 -18.94 -3.69 -10.65
N ALA A 223 -19.45 -4.68 -9.91
CA ALA A 223 -20.82 -5.19 -10.07
C ALA A 223 -21.79 -4.50 -9.10
N GLN A 224 -22.92 -4.02 -9.61
CA GLN A 224 -24.01 -3.46 -8.80
C GLN A 224 -24.61 -4.53 -7.90
N ILE A 225 -24.75 -4.22 -6.61
CA ILE A 225 -25.38 -5.13 -5.65
C ILE A 225 -26.87 -4.81 -5.50
N SER A 226 -27.69 -5.84 -5.27
CA SER A 226 -29.14 -5.72 -5.03
C SER A 226 -29.56 -6.27 -3.66
N GLY A 227 -28.58 -6.62 -2.82
CA GLY A 227 -28.77 -7.24 -1.51
C GLY A 227 -27.43 -7.36 -0.79
N ARG A 228 -27.43 -8.11 0.31
CA ARG A 228 -26.23 -8.31 1.13
C ARG A 228 -25.19 -9.14 0.38
N VAL A 229 -23.94 -8.67 0.34
CA VAL A 229 -22.79 -9.35 -0.28
C VAL A 229 -21.68 -9.49 0.74
N ALA A 230 -21.23 -10.73 0.99
CA ALA A 230 -20.07 -11.00 1.84
C ALA A 230 -18.79 -10.49 1.17
N LEU A 231 -17.93 -9.85 1.94
CA LEU A 231 -16.69 -9.25 1.47
C LEU A 231 -15.51 -10.20 1.69
N ASN A 232 -14.58 -10.19 0.74
CA ASN A 232 -13.28 -10.83 0.85
C ASN A 232 -12.19 -9.77 0.88
N ASP A 233 -11.06 -10.10 1.51
CA ASP A 233 -9.87 -9.26 1.50
C ASP A 233 -9.49 -8.80 0.07
N GLY A 234 -9.23 -7.50 -0.08
CA GLY A 234 -8.96 -6.82 -1.33
C GLY A 234 -10.19 -6.38 -2.13
N ASP A 235 -11.42 -6.64 -1.67
CA ASP A 235 -12.63 -6.27 -2.42
C ASP A 235 -12.76 -4.75 -2.59
N ALA A 236 -13.10 -4.32 -3.81
CA ALA A 236 -13.30 -2.93 -4.16
C ALA A 236 -14.76 -2.53 -4.00
N LEU A 237 -15.04 -1.55 -3.14
CA LEU A 237 -16.39 -1.04 -2.85
C LEU A 237 -16.54 0.36 -3.46
N ALA A 238 -17.45 0.53 -4.42
CA ALA A 238 -17.74 1.83 -5.00
C ALA A 238 -19.11 2.34 -4.54
N LEU A 239 -19.16 3.59 -4.10
CA LEU A 239 -20.39 4.30 -3.72
C LEU A 239 -20.64 5.40 -4.75
N GLY A 240 -21.61 5.19 -5.65
CA GLY A 240 -21.67 5.98 -6.89
C GLY A 240 -20.35 5.90 -7.67
N ASP A 241 -20.02 6.96 -8.42
CA ASP A 241 -18.83 6.98 -9.28
C ASP A 241 -17.64 7.72 -8.65
N SER A 242 -17.89 8.64 -7.72
CA SER A 242 -16.86 9.45 -7.06
C SER A 242 -16.07 8.69 -5.99
N ILE A 243 -16.65 7.65 -5.37
CA ILE A 243 -16.03 6.96 -4.24
C ILE A 243 -15.58 5.55 -4.62
N LEU A 244 -14.35 5.20 -4.22
CA LEU A 244 -13.81 3.84 -4.25
C LEU A 244 -13.07 3.56 -2.95
N LEU A 245 -13.45 2.48 -2.28
CA LEU A 245 -12.82 1.95 -1.08
C LEU A 245 -12.27 0.55 -1.38
N THR A 246 -11.23 0.12 -0.68
CA THR A 246 -10.80 -1.28 -0.63
C THR A 246 -11.08 -1.82 0.76
N TYR A 247 -11.63 -3.04 0.85
CA TYR A 247 -11.77 -3.79 2.08
C TYR A 247 -10.53 -4.65 2.29
N ASP A 248 -9.66 -4.23 3.22
CA ASP A 248 -8.38 -4.88 3.48
C ASP A 248 -8.42 -5.58 4.86
N LEU A 249 -7.97 -6.82 4.93
CA LEU A 249 -7.79 -7.58 6.16
C LEU A 249 -6.32 -7.60 6.53
N VAL A 250 -5.98 -6.87 7.58
CA VAL A 250 -4.61 -6.87 8.11
C VAL A 250 -4.52 -7.99 9.13
N TYR A 251 -3.73 -9.01 8.81
CA TYR A 251 -3.33 -10.06 9.75
C TYR A 251 -1.99 -9.68 10.40
N LEU A 252 -1.90 -9.88 11.72
CA LEU A 252 -0.61 -9.94 12.40
C LEU A 252 -0.30 -11.43 12.59
N ASP A 253 0.73 -11.91 11.90
CA ASP A 253 1.41 -13.17 12.22
C ASP A 253 2.86 -12.86 12.60
#